data_AF-A0A3S2AJ24-F1
#
_entry.id   AF-A0A3S2AJ24-F1
#
_cell.length_a   1.000
_cell.length_b   1.000
_cell.length_c   1.000
_cell.angle_alpha   90.00
_cell.angle_beta   90.00
_cell.angle_gamma   90.00
#
_symmetry.space_group_name_H-M   'P 1'
#
loop_
_entity.id
_entity.type
_entity.pdbx_description
1 polymer ?
#
loop_
_entity_poly.entity_id
_entity_poly.type
_entity_poly.pdbx_seq_one_letter_code
_entity_poly.pdbx_strand_id
1 'polypeptide(L)'
;FGPTEEPVVGLMTEWLKGNMLEKRRETGDLGGTMRLGAYQAELAKGSKIAEIYGDTQISERHRHRYEVNVDYKERLEDCGLVFAGMSPDGVLPETVEYPDHPWFIGVQYHPELKSRPLDPHPLFASFIEAAVEQSRLV
;
A
#
# COMPACT_ATOMS: atom_id res chain seq x y z
N PHE A 1 3.58 0.45 17.75
CA PHE A 1 3.18 -0.90 18.21
C PHE A 1 4.06 -1.29 19.38
N GLY A 2 3.64 -2.24 20.22
CA GLY A 2 4.50 -2.78 21.30
C GLY A 2 5.53 -3.76 20.74
N PRO A 3 6.43 -4.29 21.58
CA PRO A 3 7.32 -5.39 21.20
C PRO A 3 6.53 -6.59 20.67
N THR A 4 7.00 -7.19 19.58
CA THR A 4 6.43 -8.41 18.98
C THR A 4 7.57 -9.23 18.39
N GLU A 5 7.42 -10.56 18.41
CA GLU A 5 8.36 -11.49 17.76
C GLU A 5 8.20 -11.50 16.24
N GLU A 6 7.00 -11.17 15.74
CA GLU A 6 6.68 -11.14 14.31
C GLU A 6 6.22 -9.72 13.89
N PRO A 7 7.12 -8.78 13.56
CA PRO A 7 6.74 -7.40 13.27
C PRO A 7 6.37 -7.23 11.79
N VAL A 8 5.22 -7.74 11.37
CA VAL A 8 4.77 -7.61 9.96
C VAL A 8 4.67 -6.15 9.51
N VAL A 9 4.39 -5.24 10.44
CA VAL A 9 4.35 -3.79 10.22
C VAL A 9 5.23 -3.10 11.26
N GLY A 10 6.16 -2.25 10.81
CA GLY A 10 7.18 -1.63 11.67
C GLY A 10 7.73 -0.32 11.11
N LEU A 11 8.63 0.33 11.85
CA LEU A 11 9.33 1.52 11.35
C LEU A 11 10.50 1.10 10.44
N MET A 12 10.74 1.82 9.35
CA MET A 12 11.88 1.55 8.46
C MET A 12 13.24 1.49 9.18
N THR A 13 13.42 2.27 10.23
CA THR A 13 14.64 2.24 11.05
C THR A 13 14.84 0.97 11.88
N GLU A 14 13.76 0.23 12.16
CA GLU A 14 13.83 -1.04 12.88
C GLU A 14 14.41 -2.15 11.97
N TRP A 15 14.05 -2.12 10.68
CA TRP A 15 14.50 -3.08 9.67
C TRP A 15 15.97 -2.90 9.26
N LEU A 16 16.41 -1.64 9.09
CA LEU A 16 17.78 -1.33 8.69
C LEU A 16 18.85 -1.76 9.73
N LYS A 17 18.46 -1.97 11.00
CA LYS A 17 19.36 -2.40 12.08
C LYS A 17 19.64 -3.90 12.05
N GLY A 18 18.80 -4.71 11.40
CA GLY A 18 18.88 -6.17 11.44
C GLY A 18 19.82 -6.79 10.40
N ASN A 19 20.14 -6.11 9.29
CA ASN A 19 20.95 -6.67 8.20
C ASN A 19 21.84 -5.65 7.44
N MET A 20 22.24 -4.55 8.09
CA MET A 20 23.11 -3.46 7.59
C MET A 20 22.88 -2.95 6.15
N LEU A 21 22.37 -1.72 6.04
CA LEU A 21 22.83 -0.76 5.04
C LEU A 21 22.85 0.65 5.66
N GLU A 22 24.03 1.11 6.05
CA GLU A 22 24.29 2.50 6.45
C GLU A 22 24.62 3.39 5.25
N LYS A 23 24.01 4.58 5.22
CA LYS A 23 24.70 5.88 5.01
C LYS A 23 23.71 7.03 5.26
N ARG A 24 23.54 7.43 6.53
CA ARG A 24 22.93 8.72 6.85
C ARG A 24 24.00 9.80 6.84
N ARG A 25 23.78 10.88 6.09
CA ARG A 25 24.56 12.12 6.24
C ARG A 25 24.26 12.70 7.63
N GLU A 26 25.30 13.13 8.33
CA GLU A 26 25.28 13.65 9.72
C GLU A 26 24.47 14.94 9.96
N THR A 27 23.68 15.41 8.99
CA THR A 27 22.94 16.66 9.10
C THR A 27 21.61 16.56 8.36
N GLY A 28 20.55 16.12 9.04
CA GLY A 28 19.20 16.18 8.48
C GLY A 28 18.16 15.35 9.24
N ASP A 29 17.33 16.06 9.99
CA ASP A 29 16.04 15.67 10.53
C ASP A 29 15.94 14.56 11.59
N LEU A 30 15.66 15.03 12.81
CA LEU A 30 14.83 14.36 13.80
C LEU A 30 13.40 14.16 13.22
N GLY A 31 13.24 13.25 12.24
CA GLY A 31 11.94 13.03 11.59
C GLY A 31 11.88 11.97 10.47
N GLY A 32 12.95 11.19 10.26
CA GLY A 32 13.11 10.29 9.11
C GLY A 32 12.27 9.01 9.08
N THR A 33 10.95 9.09 9.35
CA THR A 33 9.99 7.99 9.19
C THR A 33 8.63 8.40 8.63
N MET A 34 8.28 9.68 8.57
CA MET A 34 6.94 10.11 8.09
C MET A 34 6.90 10.28 6.57
N ARG A 35 6.06 9.50 5.89
CA ARG A 35 5.63 9.77 4.52
C ARG A 35 4.40 10.67 4.56
N LEU A 36 4.57 11.91 4.11
CA LEU A 36 3.53 12.94 4.12
C LEU A 36 3.44 13.62 2.76
N GLY A 37 2.26 13.59 2.15
CA GLY A 37 2.01 14.23 0.85
C GLY A 37 1.90 13.22 -0.29
N ALA A 38 2.06 13.69 -1.52
CA ALA A 38 1.86 12.85 -2.71
C ALA A 38 3.12 12.02 -3.02
N TYR A 39 2.95 10.71 -3.19
CA TYR A 39 3.98 9.79 -3.64
C TYR A 39 3.49 9.04 -4.89
N GLN A 40 4.42 8.60 -5.73
CA GLN A 40 4.11 7.75 -6.88
C GLN A 40 4.06 6.29 -6.42
N ALA A 41 3.26 5.47 -7.08
CA ALA A 41 3.24 4.02 -6.95
C ALA A 41 3.11 3.37 -8.33
N GLU A 42 3.79 2.24 -8.50
CA GLU A 42 3.71 1.38 -9.68
C GLU A 42 2.82 0.18 -9.38
N LEU A 43 1.74 0.05 -10.13
CA LEU A 43 0.78 -1.05 -10.01
C LEU A 43 1.15 -2.20 -10.95
N ALA A 44 0.96 -3.43 -10.47
CA ALA A 44 1.16 -4.63 -11.25
C ALA A 44 0.17 -4.69 -12.43
N LYS A 45 0.68 -4.97 -13.63
CA LYS A 45 -0.15 -5.13 -14.83
C LYS A 45 -1.11 -6.31 -14.64
N GLY A 46 -2.39 -6.09 -14.93
CA GLY A 46 -3.45 -7.10 -14.77
C GLY A 46 -3.94 -7.28 -13.33
N SER A 47 -3.46 -6.46 -12.38
CA SER A 47 -4.06 -6.38 -11.04
C SER A 47 -5.42 -5.70 -11.11
N LYS A 48 -6.30 -6.04 -10.18
CA LYS A 48 -7.64 -5.43 -10.10
C LYS A 48 -7.52 -3.92 -9.84
N ILE A 49 -6.58 -3.52 -9.01
CA ILE A 49 -6.34 -2.09 -8.75
C ILE A 49 -5.89 -1.32 -10.00
N ALA A 50 -5.01 -1.88 -10.84
CA ALA A 50 -4.60 -1.24 -12.09
C ALA A 50 -5.78 -1.09 -13.07
N GLU A 51 -6.67 -2.07 -13.14
CA GLU A 51 -7.90 -1.99 -13.92
C GLU A 51 -8.84 -0.88 -13.42
N ILE A 52 -9.01 -0.76 -12.09
CA ILE A 52 -9.85 0.28 -11.47
C ILE A 52 -9.32 1.69 -11.75
N TYR A 53 -8.00 1.89 -11.67
CA TYR A 53 -7.39 3.18 -12.00
C TYR A 53 -7.33 3.45 -13.50
N GLY A 54 -7.32 2.42 -14.34
CA GLY A 54 -7.09 2.52 -15.78
C GLY A 54 -5.64 2.87 -16.14
N ASP A 55 -4.71 2.77 -15.18
CA ASP A 55 -3.30 3.07 -15.34
C ASP A 55 -2.47 2.18 -14.39
N THR A 56 -1.19 2.03 -14.70
CA THR A 56 -0.19 1.35 -13.85
C THR A 56 0.68 2.32 -13.08
N GLN A 57 0.62 3.62 -13.35
CA GLN A 57 1.35 4.64 -12.60
C GLN A 57 0.35 5.58 -11.93
N ILE A 58 0.36 5.61 -10.59
CA ILE A 58 -0.56 6.43 -9.81
C ILE A 58 0.19 7.35 -8.86
N SER A 59 -0.45 8.44 -8.45
CA SER A 59 0.07 9.35 -7.41
C SER A 59 -0.96 9.60 -6.32
N GLU A 60 -0.65 9.21 -5.09
CA GLU A 60 -1.59 9.20 -3.98
C GLU A 60 -1.02 9.86 -2.73
N ARG A 61 -1.91 10.28 -1.81
CA ARG A 61 -1.53 11.04 -0.62
C ARG A 61 -1.29 10.13 0.58
N HIS A 62 -0.10 10.22 1.16
CA HIS A 62 0.32 9.47 2.34
C HIS A 62 0.32 10.33 3.60
N ARG A 63 0.08 9.68 4.75
CA ARG A 63 0.28 10.24 6.08
C ARG A 63 0.50 9.12 7.10
N HIS A 64 1.61 8.39 6.96
CA HIS A 64 1.96 7.30 7.86
C HIS A 64 3.47 7.23 8.11
N ARG A 65 3.84 6.46 9.15
CA ARG A 65 5.24 6.20 9.52
C ARG A 65 5.64 4.73 9.48
N TYR A 66 4.63 3.87 9.58
CA TYR A 66 4.84 2.44 9.62
C TYR A 66 4.69 1.89 8.22
N GLU A 67 5.57 0.97 7.89
CA GLU A 67 5.65 0.30 6.60
C GLU A 67 5.47 -1.20 6.80
N VAL A 68 5.03 -1.90 5.76
CA VAL A 68 5.03 -3.37 5.74
C VAL A 68 6.47 -3.85 5.69
N ASN A 69 6.81 -4.85 6.51
CA ASN A 69 8.10 -5.50 6.42
C ASN A 69 8.15 -6.41 5.18
N VAL A 70 9.02 -6.07 4.24
CA VAL A 70 9.26 -6.85 3.02
C VAL A 70 9.82 -8.25 3.28
N ASP A 71 10.43 -8.52 4.44
CA ASP A 71 10.86 -9.88 4.80
C ASP A 71 9.68 -10.85 4.92
N TYR A 72 8.46 -10.33 5.12
CA TYR A 72 7.22 -11.11 5.19
C TYR A 72 6.52 -11.24 3.84
N LYS A 73 7.03 -10.60 2.79
CA LYS A 73 6.36 -10.54 1.48
C LYS A 73 6.07 -11.95 0.94
N GLU A 74 7.10 -12.78 0.81
CA GLU A 74 6.96 -14.15 0.27
C GLU A 74 6.00 -15.00 1.12
N ARG A 75 6.11 -14.93 2.45
CA ARG A 75 5.21 -15.65 3.37
C ARG A 75 3.75 -15.22 3.22
N LEU A 76 3.49 -13.93 2.91
CA LEU A 76 2.15 -13.40 2.69
C LEU A 76 1.62 -13.77 1.30
N GLU A 77 2.49 -13.77 0.28
CA GLU A 77 2.18 -14.21 -1.08
C GLU A 77 1.84 -15.69 -1.14
N ASP A 78 2.56 -16.54 -0.39
CA ASP A 78 2.25 -17.97 -0.22
C ASP A 78 0.87 -18.21 0.40
N CYS A 79 0.36 -17.25 1.17
CA CYS A 79 -0.99 -17.29 1.74
C CYS A 79 -2.07 -16.75 0.79
N GLY A 80 -1.71 -16.33 -0.43
CA GLY A 80 -2.63 -15.83 -1.45
C GLY A 80 -2.78 -14.30 -1.50
N LEU A 81 -2.09 -13.54 -0.65
CA LEU A 81 -2.09 -12.07 -0.72
C LEU A 81 -1.15 -11.58 -1.82
N VAL A 82 -1.60 -10.70 -2.71
CA VAL A 82 -0.76 -10.16 -3.78
C VAL A 82 -0.38 -8.72 -3.49
N PHE A 83 0.91 -8.41 -3.58
CA PHE A 83 1.43 -7.04 -3.52
C PHE A 83 1.27 -6.35 -4.88
N ALA A 84 0.06 -5.83 -5.13
CA ALA A 84 -0.34 -5.27 -6.43
C ALA A 84 0.20 -3.86 -6.70
N GLY A 85 0.82 -3.20 -5.73
CA GLY A 85 1.37 -1.86 -5.92
C GLY A 85 2.57 -1.64 -5.02
N MET A 86 3.64 -1.12 -5.62
CA MET A 86 4.91 -0.86 -4.94
C MET A 86 5.35 0.58 -5.19
N SER A 87 6.22 1.10 -4.33
CA SER A 87 6.94 2.33 -4.62
C SER A 87 7.80 2.18 -5.89
N PRO A 88 8.17 3.27 -6.59
CA PRO A 88 8.90 3.19 -7.86
C PRO A 88 10.29 2.53 -7.76
N ASP A 89 10.87 2.49 -6.56
CA ASP A 89 12.11 1.75 -6.28
C ASP A 89 11.88 0.25 -5.98
N GLY A 90 10.63 -0.20 -5.94
CA GLY A 90 10.22 -1.57 -5.68
C GLY A 90 10.34 -2.01 -4.21
N VAL A 91 10.64 -1.08 -3.30
CA VAL A 91 10.99 -1.41 -1.90
C VAL A 91 9.78 -1.44 -0.99
N LEU A 92 8.85 -0.49 -1.14
CA LEU A 92 7.73 -0.30 -0.22
C LEU A 92 6.43 -0.80 -0.84
N PRO A 93 5.74 -1.74 -0.20
CA PRO A 93 4.34 -2.05 -0.49
C PRO A 93 3.43 -0.84 -0.32
N GLU A 94 2.72 -0.48 -1.39
CA GLU A 94 1.73 0.60 -1.37
C GLU A 94 0.30 0.05 -1.36
N THR A 95 0.08 -1.07 -2.07
CA THR A 95 -1.23 -1.70 -2.19
C THR A 95 -1.13 -3.22 -2.20
N VAL A 96 -2.14 -3.87 -1.61
CA VAL A 96 -2.30 -5.33 -1.62
C VAL A 96 -3.71 -5.70 -2.09
N GLU A 97 -3.86 -6.86 -2.70
CA GLU A 97 -5.16 -7.43 -3.07
C GLU A 97 -5.21 -8.93 -2.80
N TYR A 98 -6.41 -9.49 -2.68
CA TYR A 98 -6.61 -10.92 -2.48
C TYR A 98 -7.46 -11.49 -3.63
N PRO A 99 -6.84 -12.14 -4.64
CA PRO A 99 -7.51 -12.51 -5.88
C PRO A 99 -8.73 -13.43 -5.71
N ASP A 100 -8.72 -14.29 -4.70
CA ASP A 100 -9.82 -15.23 -4.42
C ASP A 100 -11.04 -14.57 -3.74
N HIS A 101 -11.02 -13.25 -3.53
CA HIS A 101 -12.14 -12.47 -2.98
C HIS A 101 -12.79 -11.59 -4.05
N PRO A 102 -14.14 -11.48 -4.12
CA PRO A 102 -14.84 -10.73 -5.17
C PRO A 102 -14.38 -9.28 -5.28
N TRP A 103 -14.07 -8.62 -4.17
CA TRP A 103 -13.41 -7.33 -4.14
C TRP A 103 -12.61 -7.17 -2.85
N PHE A 104 -11.29 -7.24 -2.90
CA PHE A 104 -10.41 -7.04 -1.73
C PHE A 104 -9.19 -6.26 -2.15
N ILE A 105 -9.09 -5.00 -1.70
CA ILE A 105 -7.96 -4.12 -1.96
C ILE A 105 -7.64 -3.37 -0.67
N GLY A 106 -6.39 -3.45 -0.24
CA GLY A 106 -5.82 -2.64 0.85
C GLY A 106 -4.83 -1.63 0.29
N VAL A 107 -4.89 -0.39 0.76
CA VAL A 107 -3.99 0.69 0.36
C VAL A 107 -3.38 1.35 1.58
N GLN A 108 -2.13 1.79 1.46
CA GLN A 108 -1.44 2.51 2.54
C GLN A 108 -1.70 4.03 2.50
N TYR A 109 -1.99 4.55 1.31
CA TYR A 109 -2.36 5.94 1.08
C TYR A 109 -3.83 6.25 1.41
N HIS A 110 -4.19 7.51 1.25
CA HIS A 110 -5.50 8.08 1.59
C HIS A 110 -6.28 8.51 0.33
N PRO A 111 -6.97 7.59 -0.37
CA PRO A 111 -7.76 7.93 -1.56
C PRO A 111 -8.91 8.91 -1.27
N GLU A 112 -9.39 8.96 -0.02
CA GLU A 112 -10.42 9.89 0.44
C GLU A 112 -9.99 11.35 0.31
N LEU A 113 -8.69 11.64 0.36
CA LEU A 113 -8.17 13.00 0.24
C LEU A 113 -8.14 13.51 -1.21
N LYS A 114 -8.36 12.64 -2.19
CA LYS A 114 -8.46 12.99 -3.62
C LYS A 114 -9.87 12.86 -4.18
N SER A 115 -10.77 12.15 -3.51
CA SER A 115 -12.17 12.01 -3.93
C SER A 115 -12.93 13.34 -3.88
N ARG A 116 -13.77 13.61 -4.89
CA ARG A 116 -14.62 14.82 -4.97
C ARG A 116 -16.06 14.45 -5.34
N PRO A 117 -17.07 15.26 -4.97
CA PRO A 117 -18.47 14.93 -5.27
C PRO A 117 -18.80 14.71 -6.76
N LEU A 118 -18.14 15.45 -7.66
CA LEU A 118 -18.32 15.34 -9.12
C LEU A 118 -17.23 14.51 -9.80
N ASP A 119 -16.27 14.00 -9.03
CA ASP A 119 -15.14 13.22 -9.51
C ASP A 119 -14.76 12.23 -8.39
N PRO A 120 -15.63 11.22 -8.14
CA PRO A 120 -15.41 10.27 -7.06
C PRO A 120 -14.17 9.44 -7.36
N HIS A 121 -13.36 9.20 -6.34
CA HIS A 121 -12.14 8.42 -6.51
C HIS A 121 -12.49 6.98 -6.99
N PRO A 122 -11.78 6.43 -8.00
CA PRO A 122 -12.15 5.19 -8.66
C PRO A 122 -12.24 3.99 -7.70
N LEU A 123 -11.33 3.89 -6.71
CA LEU A 123 -11.42 2.86 -5.66
C LEU A 123 -12.76 2.86 -4.91
N PHE A 124 -13.32 4.03 -4.57
CA PHE A 124 -14.61 4.07 -3.88
C PHE A 124 -15.77 3.73 -4.81
N ALA A 125 -15.74 4.23 -6.05
CA ALA A 125 -16.76 3.90 -7.04
C ALA A 125 -16.82 2.38 -7.28
N SER A 126 -15.65 1.75 -7.50
CA SER A 126 -15.52 0.30 -7.67
C SER A 126 -15.93 -0.48 -6.42
N PHE A 127 -15.55 -0.02 -5.22
CA PHE A 127 -15.97 -0.67 -3.97
C PHE A 127 -17.49 -0.70 -3.81
N ILE A 128 -18.16 0.42 -4.08
CA ILE A 128 -19.62 0.51 -3.99
C ILE A 128 -20.29 -0.34 -5.07
N GLU A 129 -19.77 -0.35 -6.29
CA GLU A 129 -20.25 -1.22 -7.36
C GLU A 129 -20.20 -2.70 -6.95
N ALA A 130 -19.05 -3.15 -6.43
CA ALA A 130 -18.88 -4.51 -5.93
C ALA A 130 -19.83 -4.82 -4.76
N ALA A 131 -20.07 -3.87 -3.85
CA ALA A 131 -21.02 -4.04 -2.77
C ALA A 131 -22.47 -4.19 -3.27
N VAL A 132 -22.86 -3.41 -4.29
CA VAL A 132 -24.18 -3.52 -4.92
C VAL A 132 -24.32 -4.85 -5.64
N GLU A 133 -23.31 -5.30 -6.37
CA GLU A 133 -23.32 -6.62 -7.03
C GLU A 133 -23.47 -7.75 -5.99
N GLN A 134 -22.67 -7.73 -4.93
CA GLN A 134 -22.76 -8.72 -3.85
C GLN A 134 -24.13 -8.73 -3.18
N SER A 135 -24.75 -7.57 -2.98
CA SER A 135 -26.10 -7.48 -2.37
C SER A 135 -27.21 -8.11 -3.22
N ARG A 136 -27.01 -8.22 -4.54
CA ARG A 136 -27.98 -8.80 -5.49
C ARG A 136 -27.83 -10.32 -5.65
N LEU A 137 -26.71 -10.87 -5.18
CA LEU A 137 -26.43 -12.31 -5.21
C LEU A 137 -27.01 -13.05 -3.98
N VAL A 138 -27.57 -12.30 -3.03
CA VAL A 138 -28.30 -12.79 -1.84
C VAL A 138 -29.79 -12.74 -2.10
#